data_AF-A0A9Q3CJS5-F1
#
_entry.id   AF-A0A9Q3CJS5-F1
#
_cell.length_a   1.000
_cell.length_b   1.000
_cell.length_c   1.000
_cell.angle_alpha   90.00
_cell.angle_beta   90.00
_cell.angle_gamma   90.00
#
_symmetry.space_group_name_H-M   'P 1'
#
loop_
_entity.id
_entity.type
_entity.pdbx_description
1 polymer ?
#
loop_
_entity_poly.entity_id
_entity_poly.type
_entity_poly.pdbx_seq_one_letter_code
_entity_poly.pdbx_strand_id
1 'polypeptide(L)'
;MTPRRSCGDEEEEPQELKTVMKVVPSAYHQYFDVFFKVKAEKPPSHSAWDHHIELEFSLPPVGVIYSSSNQESDTLRAYISENVEKFFIWPSSCSKGVPVLFFKKKDGGLHLCVDYHKLNAVTRKNK
;
A
#
# COMPACT_ATOMS: atom_id res chain seq x y z
N MET A 1 -15.26 -5.69 -22.87
CA MET A 1 -14.07 -6.40 -23.39
C MET A 1 -12.97 -5.39 -23.61
N THR A 2 -12.13 -5.17 -22.61
CA THR A 2 -10.84 -4.45 -22.75
C THR A 2 -9.75 -5.50 -22.87
N PRO A 3 -8.72 -5.30 -23.73
CA PRO A 3 -7.68 -6.30 -23.90
C PRO A 3 -6.82 -6.35 -22.62
N ARG A 4 -6.54 -7.57 -22.15
CA ARG A 4 -5.45 -7.83 -21.20
C ARG A 4 -4.19 -7.21 -21.79
N ARG A 5 -3.62 -6.21 -21.12
CA ARG A 5 -2.23 -5.81 -21.39
C ARG A 5 -1.37 -7.03 -21.05
N SER A 6 -0.72 -7.58 -22.07
CA SER A 6 0.37 -8.52 -21.90
C SER A 6 1.39 -7.87 -20.97
N CYS A 7 1.70 -8.57 -19.88
CA CYS A 7 2.88 -8.31 -19.07
C CYS A 7 4.06 -8.37 -20.05
N GLY A 8 4.68 -7.22 -20.34
CA GLY A 8 6.01 -7.23 -20.90
C GLY A 8 6.91 -7.82 -19.82
N ASP A 9 7.50 -8.97 -20.10
CA ASP A 9 8.65 -9.47 -19.36
C ASP A 9 9.79 -8.48 -19.61
N GLU A 10 9.92 -7.47 -18.75
CA GLU A 10 11.11 -6.63 -18.74
C GLU A 10 12.15 -7.34 -17.87
N GLU A 11 12.93 -8.20 -18.54
CA GLU A 11 14.15 -8.83 -18.00
C GLU A 11 15.22 -7.75 -17.73
N GLU A 12 15.08 -7.03 -16.62
CA GLU A 12 16.10 -6.11 -16.10
C GLU A 12 16.82 -6.71 -14.87
N GLU A 13 17.18 -8.00 -14.94
CA GLU A 13 17.71 -8.74 -13.77
C GLU A 13 19.24 -8.68 -13.48
N PRO A 14 20.19 -8.43 -14.42
CA PRO A 14 21.60 -8.74 -14.13
C PRO A 14 22.35 -7.77 -13.18
N GLN A 15 21.91 -6.52 -13.04
CA GLN A 15 22.68 -5.47 -12.34
C GLN A 15 22.27 -5.30 -10.87
N GLU A 16 20.98 -5.45 -10.56
CA GLU A 16 20.50 -5.43 -9.17
C GLU A 16 21.05 -6.61 -8.36
N LEU A 17 21.05 -7.82 -8.94
CA LEU A 17 21.60 -9.05 -8.34
C LEU A 17 23.02 -8.86 -7.78
N LYS A 18 23.91 -8.29 -8.59
CA LYS A 18 25.31 -8.08 -8.22
C LYS A 18 25.49 -7.04 -7.11
N THR A 19 24.58 -6.08 -7.03
CA THR A 19 24.59 -5.03 -6.01
C THR A 19 24.08 -5.56 -4.68
N VAL A 20 22.96 -6.29 -4.70
CA VAL A 20 22.37 -6.92 -3.51
C VAL A 20 23.32 -7.93 -2.88
N MET A 21 24.00 -8.76 -3.69
CA MET A 21 24.98 -9.75 -3.19
C MET A 21 26.17 -9.16 -2.42
N LYS A 22 26.55 -7.91 -2.71
CA LYS A 22 27.65 -7.23 -2.01
C LYS A 22 27.23 -6.64 -0.66
N VAL A 23 25.95 -6.28 -0.52
CA VAL A 23 25.41 -5.62 0.68
C VAL A 23 24.89 -6.65 1.68
N VAL A 24 24.30 -7.75 1.21
CA VAL A 24 23.68 -8.75 2.07
C VAL A 24 24.75 -9.67 2.71
N PRO A 25 24.80 -9.79 4.05
CA PRO A 25 25.72 -10.70 4.73
C PRO A 25 25.52 -12.16 4.31
N SER A 26 26.60 -12.95 4.30
CA SER A 26 26.60 -14.34 3.82
C SER A 26 25.55 -15.24 4.48
N ALA A 27 25.27 -15.02 5.77
CA ALA A 27 24.26 -15.76 6.52
C ALA A 27 22.83 -15.67 5.92
N TYR A 28 22.55 -14.62 5.13
CA TYR A 28 21.22 -14.36 4.55
C TYR A 28 21.15 -14.67 3.05
N HIS A 29 22.21 -15.23 2.46
CA HIS A 29 22.24 -15.54 1.02
C HIS A 29 21.15 -16.53 0.60
N GLN A 30 20.65 -17.38 1.51
CA GLN A 30 19.50 -18.25 1.23
C GLN A 30 18.17 -17.50 1.03
N TYR A 31 18.08 -16.24 1.47
CA TYR A 31 16.89 -15.38 1.37
C TYR A 31 17.12 -14.19 0.44
N PHE A 32 18.00 -14.35 -0.55
CA PHE A 32 18.34 -13.26 -1.47
C PHE A 32 17.13 -12.65 -2.15
N ASP A 33 16.13 -13.47 -2.44
CA ASP A 33 14.88 -13.09 -3.06
C ASP A 33 14.13 -12.00 -2.30
N VAL A 34 14.20 -12.00 -0.96
CA VAL A 34 13.55 -11.02 -0.07
C VAL A 34 14.17 -9.62 -0.21
N PHE A 35 15.42 -9.52 -0.66
CA PHE A 35 16.13 -8.25 -0.80
C PHE A 35 15.94 -7.59 -2.17
N PHE A 36 15.27 -8.25 -3.13
CA PHE A 36 14.89 -7.58 -4.39
C PHE A 36 13.68 -6.70 -4.17
N LYS A 37 13.82 -5.41 -4.49
CA LYS A 37 12.74 -4.44 -4.36
C LYS A 37 11.50 -4.87 -5.15
N VAL A 38 11.68 -5.33 -6.39
CA VAL A 38 10.58 -5.79 -7.25
C VAL A 38 9.80 -6.96 -6.63
N LYS A 39 10.51 -7.92 -6.00
CA LYS A 39 9.85 -9.05 -5.33
C LYS A 39 9.18 -8.62 -4.03
N ALA A 40 9.79 -7.70 -3.28
CA ALA A 40 9.26 -7.17 -2.02
C ALA A 40 8.02 -6.28 -2.20
N GLU A 41 7.90 -5.57 -3.33
CA GLU A 41 6.71 -4.80 -3.70
C GLU A 41 5.56 -5.69 -4.22
N LYS A 42 5.84 -6.99 -4.36
CA LYS A 42 4.94 -8.13 -4.51
C LYS A 42 3.96 -8.36 -3.35
N PRO A 43 2.67 -7.97 -3.32
CA PRO A 43 1.81 -8.44 -2.22
C PRO A 43 1.75 -9.99 -2.21
N PRO A 44 1.76 -10.62 -1.03
CA PRO A 44 1.65 -12.07 -0.93
C PRO A 44 0.29 -12.54 -1.49
N SER A 45 0.24 -13.79 -1.93
CA SER A 45 -1.02 -14.38 -2.38
C SER A 45 -1.98 -14.57 -1.21
N HIS A 46 -3.29 -14.43 -1.49
CA HIS A 46 -4.34 -14.62 -0.49
C HIS A 46 -4.23 -15.98 0.21
N SER A 47 -4.42 -15.95 1.53
CA SER A 47 -4.26 -17.11 2.41
C SER A 47 -5.37 -17.18 3.47
N ALA A 48 -5.45 -18.29 4.20
CA ALA A 48 -6.36 -18.43 5.34
C ALA A 48 -6.01 -17.48 6.51
N TRP A 49 -4.82 -16.86 6.48
CA TRP A 49 -4.32 -15.97 7.51
C TRP A 49 -4.44 -14.49 7.12
N ASP A 50 -5.19 -14.19 6.06
CA ASP A 50 -5.44 -12.81 5.65
C ASP A 50 -6.19 -12.04 6.74
N HIS A 51 -5.80 -10.78 6.94
CA HIS A 51 -6.39 -9.96 7.99
C HIS A 51 -7.86 -9.65 7.67
N HIS A 52 -8.77 -10.24 8.45
CA HIS A 52 -10.19 -9.97 8.36
C HIS A 52 -10.62 -8.95 9.41
N ILE A 53 -11.32 -7.90 8.98
CA ILE A 53 -11.88 -6.88 9.87
C ILE A 53 -13.33 -7.24 10.17
N GLU A 54 -13.56 -7.87 11.32
CA GLU A 54 -14.91 -8.16 11.81
C GLU A 54 -15.57 -6.88 12.33
N LEU A 55 -16.81 -6.61 11.89
CA LEU A 55 -17.57 -5.45 12.33
C LEU A 55 -18.67 -5.89 13.31
N GLU A 56 -18.83 -5.17 14.42
CA GLU A 56 -19.92 -5.39 15.37
C GLU A 56 -21.24 -4.80 14.87
N PHE A 57 -21.17 -3.69 14.13
CA PHE A 57 -22.29 -2.95 13.57
C PHE A 57 -22.06 -2.63 12.10
N SER A 58 -23.06 -2.03 11.44
CA SER A 58 -22.92 -1.58 10.06
C SER A 58 -21.85 -0.50 9.91
N LEU A 59 -21.24 -0.42 8.73
CA LEU A 59 -20.23 0.59 8.43
C LEU A 59 -20.79 2.01 8.60
N PRO A 60 -20.04 2.92 9.24
CA PRO A 60 -20.46 4.31 9.39
C PRO A 60 -20.70 4.98 8.02
N PRO A 61 -21.49 6.06 7.95
CA PRO A 61 -21.60 6.85 6.72
C PRO A 61 -20.22 7.40 6.29
N VAL A 62 -20.10 7.79 5.02
CA VAL A 62 -18.88 8.39 4.46
C VAL A 62 -18.42 9.52 5.39
N GLY A 63 -17.13 9.50 5.76
CA GLY A 63 -16.54 10.54 6.60
C GLY A 63 -16.55 11.92 5.91
N VAL A 64 -16.32 12.97 6.70
CA VAL A 64 -16.10 14.30 6.15
C VAL A 64 -14.79 14.28 5.37
N ILE A 65 -14.80 14.68 4.10
CA ILE A 65 -13.58 14.86 3.32
C ILE A 65 -13.00 16.22 3.70
N TYR A 66 -11.80 16.23 4.29
CA TYR A 66 -11.12 17.46 4.63
C TYR A 66 -10.65 18.20 3.38
N SER A 67 -10.67 19.53 3.41
CA SER A 67 -10.09 20.34 2.35
C SER A 67 -8.58 20.17 2.36
N SER A 68 -8.01 19.80 1.21
CA SER A 68 -6.57 19.64 1.00
C SER A 68 -6.01 20.78 0.15
N SER A 69 -4.80 21.22 0.48
CA SER A 69 -4.00 22.13 -0.35
C SER A 69 -3.58 21.47 -1.67
N ASN A 70 -3.06 22.28 -2.61
CA ASN A 70 -2.53 21.74 -3.87
C ASN A 70 -1.38 20.75 -3.64
N GLN A 71 -0.45 21.09 -2.74
CA GLN A 71 0.68 20.22 -2.39
C GLN A 71 0.23 18.88 -1.81
N GLU A 72 -0.76 18.88 -0.92
CA GLU A 72 -1.34 17.65 -0.35
C GLU A 72 -2.07 16.83 -1.40
N SER A 73 -2.80 17.48 -2.31
CA SER A 73 -3.53 16.81 -3.39
C SER A 73 -2.58 16.14 -4.40
N ASP A 74 -1.46 16.79 -4.71
CA ASP A 74 -0.44 16.21 -5.60
C ASP A 74 0.28 15.04 -4.91
N THR A 75 0.58 15.17 -3.62
CA THR A 75 1.13 14.07 -2.82
C THR A 75 0.17 12.88 -2.76
N LEU A 76 -1.14 13.14 -2.59
CA LEU A 76 -2.17 12.11 -2.59
C LEU A 76 -2.22 11.36 -3.92
N ARG A 77 -2.20 12.08 -5.04
CA ARG A 77 -2.22 11.48 -6.39
C ARG A 77 -0.98 10.63 -6.64
N ALA A 78 0.20 11.13 -6.28
CA ALA A 78 1.45 10.38 -6.42
C ALA A 78 1.40 9.07 -5.61
N TYR A 79 0.97 9.15 -4.34
CA TYR A 79 0.78 7.98 -3.49
C TYR A 79 -0.19 6.96 -4.09
N ILE A 80 -1.35 7.41 -4.57
CA ILE A 80 -2.36 6.51 -5.16
C ILE A 80 -1.79 5.82 -6.40
N SER A 81 -1.17 6.56 -7.32
CA SER A 81 -0.61 5.99 -8.54
C SER A 81 0.45 4.93 -8.24
N GLU A 82 1.39 5.22 -7.34
CA GLU A 82 2.45 4.29 -6.94
C GLU A 82 1.88 3.02 -6.30
N ASN A 83 0.90 3.14 -5.40
CA ASN A 83 0.34 1.98 -4.70
C ASN A 83 -0.61 1.15 -5.56
N VAL A 84 -1.24 1.74 -6.58
CA VAL A 84 -2.01 1.00 -7.59
C VAL A 84 -1.08 0.20 -8.49
N GLU A 85 0.05 0.79 -8.91
CA GLU A 85 1.06 0.10 -9.72
C GLU A 85 1.66 -1.11 -8.98
N LYS A 86 1.89 -0.96 -7.67
CA LYS A 86 2.37 -2.05 -6.78
C LYS A 86 1.29 -3.06 -6.38
N PHE A 87 0.03 -2.88 -6.82
CA PHE A 87 -1.11 -3.69 -6.39
C PHE A 87 -1.37 -3.68 -4.86
N PHE A 88 -0.87 -2.69 -4.14
CA PHE A 88 -1.12 -2.53 -2.70
C PHE A 88 -2.53 -2.00 -2.43
N ILE A 89 -3.05 -1.18 -3.35
CA ILE A 89 -4.44 -0.72 -3.33
C ILE A 89 -5.08 -0.93 -4.70
N TRP A 90 -6.40 -1.04 -4.73
CA TRP A 90 -7.17 -1.14 -5.97
C TRP A 90 -8.41 -0.23 -5.91
N PRO A 91 -8.90 0.26 -7.06
CA PRO A 91 -10.18 0.95 -7.11
C PRO A 91 -11.29 0.05 -6.60
N SER A 92 -12.04 0.53 -5.61
CA SER A 92 -13.21 -0.18 -5.06
C SER A 92 -14.50 0.58 -5.37
N SER A 93 -15.61 -0.15 -5.49
CA SER A 93 -16.95 0.40 -5.68
C SER A 93 -17.71 0.58 -4.35
N CYS A 94 -16.99 0.68 -3.24
CA CYS A 94 -17.61 0.78 -1.92
C CYS A 94 -18.34 2.12 -1.77
N SER A 95 -19.58 2.09 -1.28
CA SER A 95 -20.35 3.30 -0.96
C SER A 95 -19.81 4.02 0.29
N LYS A 96 -18.78 3.47 0.94
CA LYS A 96 -18.18 3.96 2.18
C LYS A 96 -16.77 4.45 1.89
N GLY A 97 -16.40 5.56 2.52
CA GLY A 97 -15.10 6.19 2.35
C GLY A 97 -14.65 6.82 3.67
N VAL A 98 -13.33 6.85 3.85
CA VAL A 98 -12.66 7.34 5.04
C VAL A 98 -11.72 8.47 4.61
N PRO A 99 -11.61 9.57 5.37
CA PRO A 99 -10.73 10.67 4.98
C PRO A 99 -9.25 10.31 5.13
N VAL A 100 -8.44 11.08 4.40
CA VAL A 100 -6.98 11.04 4.48
C VAL A 100 -6.50 12.33 5.13
N LEU A 101 -5.51 12.21 6.00
CA LEU A 101 -4.86 13.29 6.74
C LEU A 101 -3.39 13.39 6.33
N PHE A 102 -2.84 14.59 6.40
CA PHE A 102 -1.43 14.86 6.13
C PHE A 102 -0.72 15.42 7.35
N PHE A 103 0.47 14.89 7.63
CA PHE A 103 1.34 15.37 8.70
C PHE A 103 2.68 15.81 8.13
N LYS A 104 3.21 16.94 8.61
CA LYS A 104 4.53 17.42 8.18
C LYS A 104 5.63 16.62 8.87
N LYS A 105 6.55 16.08 8.09
CA LYS A 105 7.80 15.49 8.54
C LYS A 105 8.79 16.55 8.98
N LYS A 106 9.80 16.12 9.75
CA LYS A 106 10.95 16.96 10.11
C LYS A 106 11.76 17.41 8.89
N ASP A 107 11.82 16.59 7.84
CA ASP A 107 12.52 16.88 6.59
C ASP A 107 11.73 17.81 5.63
N GLY A 108 10.52 18.25 6.03
CA GLY A 108 9.64 19.09 5.22
C GLY A 108 8.70 18.32 4.28
N GLY A 109 8.81 16.99 4.20
CA GLY A 109 7.88 16.14 3.46
C GLY A 109 6.51 15.99 4.15
N LEU A 110 5.56 15.38 3.45
CA LEU A 110 4.23 15.05 3.99
C LEU A 110 4.11 13.54 4.24
N HIS A 111 3.55 13.16 5.38
CA HIS A 111 3.09 11.80 5.68
C HIS A 111 1.58 11.72 5.45
N LEU A 112 1.18 10.81 4.58
CA LEU A 112 -0.21 10.43 4.37
C LEU A 112 -0.65 9.47 5.48
N CYS A 113 -1.82 9.71 6.09
CA CYS A 113 -2.43 8.84 7.08
C CYS A 113 -3.92 8.66 6.77
N VAL A 114 -4.42 7.43 6.78
CA VAL A 114 -5.85 7.16 6.62
C VAL A 114 -6.53 7.19 7.99
N ASP A 115 -7.58 7.98 8.14
CA ASP A 115 -8.27 8.16 9.42
C ASP A 115 -9.27 7.04 9.72
N TYR A 116 -8.78 5.89 10.18
CA TYR A 116 -9.64 4.76 10.53
C TYR A 116 -10.44 4.92 11.82
N HIS A 117 -10.49 6.09 12.49
CA HIS A 117 -11.13 6.22 13.81
C HIS A 117 -12.58 5.73 13.85
N LYS A 118 -13.39 6.11 12.85
CA LYS A 118 -14.80 5.67 12.78
C LYS A 118 -14.94 4.18 12.46
N LEU A 119 -14.04 3.61 11.66
CA LEU A 119 -14.01 2.18 11.38
C LEU A 119 -13.62 1.40 12.64
N ASN A 120 -12.55 1.81 13.30
CA ASN A 120 -12.04 1.18 14.52
C ASN A 120 -13.05 1.19 15.67
N ALA A 121 -13.96 2.16 15.71
CA ALA A 121 -15.03 2.21 16.70
C ALA A 121 -16.11 1.13 16.50
N VAL A 122 -16.28 0.62 15.28
CA VAL A 122 -17.26 -0.43 14.95
C VAL A 122 -16.61 -1.80 14.72
N THR A 123 -15.28 -1.86 14.64
CA THR A 123 -14.52 -3.11 14.51
C THR A 123 -14.54 -3.89 15.82
N ARG A 124 -14.88 -5.18 15.75
CA ARG A 124 -14.76 -6.11 16.87
C ARG A 124 -13.31 -6.28 17.25
N LYS A 125 -12.98 -6.03 18.52
CA LYS A 125 -11.63 -6.23 19.04
C LYS A 125 -11.41 -7.70 19.36
N ASN A 126 -10.34 -8.26 18.82
CA ASN A 126 -9.84 -9.56 19.25
C ASN A 126 -9.28 -9.42 20.68
N LYS A 127 -9.78 -10.21 21.63
CA LYS A 127 -9.39 -10.18 23.04
C LYS A 127 -8.63 -11.43 23.40
#